data_AF-A0A453PX64-F1
#
_entry.id   AF-A0A453PX64-F1
#
_cell.length_a   1.000
_cell.length_b   1.000
_cell.length_c   1.000
_cell.angle_alpha   90.00
_cell.angle_beta   90.00
_cell.angle_gamma   90.00
#
_symmetry.space_group_name_H-M   'P 1'
#
loop_
_entity.id
_entity.type
_entity.pdbx_description
1 polymer ?
#
loop_
_entity_poly.entity_id
_entity_poly.type
_entity_poly.pdbx_seq_one_letter_code
_entity_poly.pdbx_strand_id
1 'polypeptide(L)'
;MLFGVLHTAVKFESLHMLATLLSQKESPLHDALRSMPSTIWKSHIRGGIIDVLQNRVVSSEKLQALLLAECMMSILGENWLSEDHKILDNKNAISVDKFVLLVLQSARVEVAVLLNELAFSKYESSKSSQTDDAIIQKQRNLAILFSLIERIIKMISDASSGEGEPSQTICEKTIMQVITGLNETISLVLDFLQDAKDHGQRKGDDLLAAVRIVGSYLAETPYACQEKTGHLLEFIFSIEGQDESSPFYSVRFMLPMLSQITTTADGCRTLVSFGGYKAVIDCLIKMTEENGMMIDDGSMFLACDTIINIMSNRKNYPIQMEPCFIRLLQALITWAGTTDASSVIMTASSLCTMVMELTSEEFLLSFSGFDPKTLGSLSDLIVRSLRQDIPDEDREQLNQKQIIASGYRCWADRFPSVRNVVHQHASV
;
A
#
# COMPACT_ATOMS: atom_id res chain seq x y z
N MET A 1 28.06 13.50 -40.73
CA MET A 1 27.17 14.35 -39.88
C MET A 1 25.70 13.97 -40.08
N LEU A 2 25.18 13.91 -41.31
CA LEU A 2 23.77 13.53 -41.61
C LEU A 2 23.35 12.13 -41.09
N PHE A 3 24.21 11.12 -41.23
CA PHE A 3 23.93 9.75 -40.77
C PHE A 3 23.76 9.64 -39.23
N GLY A 4 24.57 10.37 -38.46
CA GLY A 4 24.46 10.40 -37.00
C GLY A 4 23.19 11.10 -36.51
N VAL A 5 22.73 12.13 -37.24
CA VAL A 5 21.46 12.81 -36.96
C VAL A 5 20.26 11.90 -37.28
N LEU A 6 20.25 11.22 -38.43
CA LEU A 6 19.20 10.25 -38.78
C LEU A 6 19.15 9.07 -37.79
N HIS A 7 20.31 8.52 -37.42
CA HIS A 7 20.37 7.41 -36.46
C HIS A 7 19.83 7.83 -35.08
N THR A 8 20.11 9.07 -34.65
CA THR A 8 19.59 9.61 -33.39
C THR A 8 18.09 9.87 -33.44
N ALA A 9 17.57 10.37 -34.57
CA ALA A 9 16.14 10.59 -34.76
C ALA A 9 15.36 9.25 -34.73
N VAL A 10 15.82 8.25 -35.50
CA VAL A 10 15.18 6.91 -35.54
C VAL A 10 15.21 6.24 -34.18
N LYS A 11 16.28 6.43 -33.39
CA LYS A 11 16.38 5.92 -32.02
C LYS A 11 15.25 6.46 -31.14
N PHE A 12 15.03 7.77 -31.11
CA PHE A 12 13.99 8.36 -30.28
C PHE A 12 12.59 8.07 -30.82
N GLU A 13 12.37 8.08 -32.13
CA GLU A 13 11.09 7.65 -32.72
C GLU A 13 10.73 6.21 -32.32
N SER A 14 11.72 5.31 -32.34
CA SER A 14 11.54 3.93 -31.88
C SER A 14 11.22 3.86 -30.38
N LEU A 15 11.89 4.67 -29.55
CA LEU A 15 11.61 4.77 -28.13
C LEU A 15 10.17 5.22 -27.86
N HIS A 16 9.74 6.32 -28.49
CA HIS A 16 8.38 6.86 -28.37
C HIS A 16 7.33 5.85 -28.84
N MET A 17 7.58 5.16 -29.96
CA MET A 17 6.69 4.13 -30.47
C MET A 17 6.55 2.95 -29.49
N LEU A 18 7.67 2.43 -28.97
CA LEU A 18 7.67 1.33 -28.00
C LEU A 18 7.00 1.73 -26.69
N ALA A 19 7.32 2.89 -26.13
CA ALA A 19 6.72 3.37 -24.90
C ALA A 19 5.20 3.56 -25.05
N THR A 20 4.75 4.10 -26.19
CA THR A 20 3.32 4.26 -26.50
C THR A 20 2.61 2.92 -26.66
N LEU A 21 3.20 1.96 -27.38
CA LEU A 21 2.60 0.65 -27.62
C LEU A 21 2.50 -0.17 -26.33
N LEU A 22 3.54 -0.15 -25.50
CA LEU A 22 3.63 -1.01 -24.32
C LEU A 22 2.90 -0.44 -23.10
N SER A 23 2.71 0.88 -23.02
CA SER A 23 1.96 1.53 -21.94
C SER A 23 0.44 1.34 -22.00
N GLN A 24 -0.09 0.75 -23.08
CA GLN A 24 -1.51 0.42 -23.19
C GLN A 24 -1.86 -0.71 -22.22
N LYS A 25 -2.75 -0.44 -21.26
CA LYS A 25 -3.23 -1.43 -20.28
C LYS A 25 -3.99 -2.56 -20.98
N GLU A 26 -3.72 -3.80 -20.57
CA GLU A 26 -4.48 -5.01 -20.93
C GLU A 26 -4.67 -5.20 -22.44
N SER A 27 -3.55 -5.20 -23.17
CA SER A 27 -3.57 -5.50 -24.60
C SER A 27 -3.29 -7.00 -24.84
N PRO A 28 -3.92 -7.63 -25.85
CA PRO A 28 -3.50 -8.95 -26.36
C PRO A 28 -2.00 -9.01 -26.71
N LEU A 29 -1.40 -7.84 -26.96
CA LEU A 29 0.03 -7.68 -27.15
C LEU A 29 0.84 -8.07 -25.90
N HIS A 30 0.39 -7.75 -24.68
CA HIS A 30 1.11 -8.14 -23.45
C HIS A 30 1.18 -9.66 -23.30
N ASP A 31 0.07 -10.37 -23.55
CA ASP A 31 0.05 -11.83 -23.51
C ASP A 31 0.91 -12.45 -24.63
N ALA A 32 0.84 -11.89 -25.84
CA ALA A 32 1.71 -12.29 -26.92
C ALA A 32 3.20 -12.11 -26.56
N LEU A 33 3.57 -10.96 -25.99
CA LEU A 33 4.95 -10.67 -25.57
C LEU A 33 5.43 -11.60 -24.45
N ARG A 34 4.58 -11.95 -23.49
CA ARG A 34 4.89 -12.94 -22.45
C ARG A 34 5.17 -14.33 -23.04
N SER A 35 4.47 -14.69 -24.11
CA SER A 35 4.66 -15.97 -24.81
C SER A 35 5.85 -16.01 -25.78
N MET A 36 6.41 -14.85 -26.15
CA MET A 36 7.54 -14.79 -27.08
C MET A 36 8.85 -15.27 -26.44
N PRO A 37 9.73 -15.96 -27.20
CA PRO A 37 11.04 -16.37 -26.71
C PRO A 37 11.84 -15.21 -26.11
N SER A 38 12.24 -15.37 -24.85
CA SER A 38 12.80 -14.33 -23.99
C SER A 38 14.16 -13.78 -24.43
N THR A 39 14.89 -14.52 -25.24
CA THR A 39 16.33 -14.32 -25.44
C THR A 39 16.72 -13.20 -26.41
N ILE A 40 15.78 -12.68 -27.20
CA ILE A 40 16.11 -11.69 -28.24
C ILE A 40 15.62 -10.29 -27.85
N TRP A 41 14.32 -10.11 -27.63
CA TRP A 41 13.76 -8.76 -27.53
C TRP A 41 13.95 -8.11 -26.16
N LYS A 42 13.88 -8.88 -25.06
CA LYS A 42 14.03 -8.36 -23.68
C LYS A 42 15.38 -7.67 -23.47
N SER A 43 16.45 -8.29 -23.97
CA SER A 43 17.81 -7.78 -23.88
C SER A 43 18.05 -6.55 -24.78
N HIS A 44 17.41 -6.50 -25.95
CA HIS A 44 17.47 -5.33 -26.84
C HIS A 44 16.78 -4.10 -26.24
N ILE A 45 15.61 -4.27 -25.62
CA ILE A 45 14.93 -3.16 -24.92
C ILE A 45 15.80 -2.64 -23.78
N ARG A 46 16.37 -3.53 -22.97
CA ARG A 46 17.33 -3.15 -21.92
C ARG A 46 18.54 -2.39 -22.48
N GLY A 47 19.11 -2.85 -23.59
CA GLY A 47 20.20 -2.16 -24.28
C GLY A 47 19.81 -0.75 -24.75
N GLY A 48 18.59 -0.59 -25.29
CA GLY A 48 18.05 0.71 -25.72
C GLY A 48 17.84 1.66 -24.54
N ILE A 49 17.28 1.18 -23.43
CA ILE A 49 17.10 1.98 -22.20
C ILE A 49 18.46 2.44 -21.68
N ILE A 50 19.44 1.53 -21.59
CA ILE A 50 20.82 1.86 -21.20
C ILE A 50 21.38 3.00 -22.07
N ASP A 51 21.27 2.87 -23.38
CA ASP A 51 21.81 3.84 -24.33
C ASP A 51 21.08 5.20 -24.27
N VAL A 52 19.84 5.26 -23.80
CA VAL A 52 19.16 6.53 -23.55
C VAL A 52 19.63 7.13 -22.22
N LEU A 53 19.60 6.34 -21.13
CA LEU A 53 19.86 6.83 -19.77
C LEU A 53 21.32 7.20 -19.49
N GLN A 54 22.30 6.55 -20.13
CA GLN A 54 23.71 6.90 -19.97
C GLN A 54 24.11 8.18 -20.71
N ASN A 55 23.37 8.54 -21.76
CA ASN A 55 23.70 9.67 -22.61
C ASN A 55 23.10 10.97 -22.07
N ARG A 56 23.73 12.10 -22.43
CA ARG A 56 23.20 13.44 -22.13
C ARG A 56 22.05 13.76 -23.07
N VAL A 57 20.87 13.25 -22.74
CA VAL A 57 19.61 13.51 -23.44
C VAL A 57 18.69 14.38 -22.59
N VAL A 58 17.72 15.03 -23.24
CA VAL A 58 16.70 15.86 -22.58
C VAL A 58 15.79 15.01 -21.68
N SER A 59 15.20 15.63 -20.65
CA SER A 59 14.35 14.94 -19.65
C SER A 59 13.19 14.15 -20.30
N SER A 60 12.56 14.68 -21.36
CA SER A 60 11.48 13.97 -22.06
C SER A 60 11.90 12.60 -22.59
N GLU A 61 13.10 12.47 -23.14
CA GLU A 61 13.61 11.18 -23.65
C GLU A 61 13.96 10.23 -22.51
N LYS A 62 14.47 10.74 -21.38
CA LYS A 62 14.71 9.92 -20.19
C LYS A 62 13.41 9.38 -19.61
N LEU A 63 12.38 10.21 -19.51
CA LEU A 63 11.06 9.82 -19.03
C LEU A 63 10.46 8.71 -19.89
N GLN A 64 10.63 8.76 -21.21
CA GLN A 64 10.17 7.68 -22.10
C GLN A 64 10.95 6.38 -21.89
N ALA A 65 12.27 6.45 -21.67
CA ALA A 65 13.06 5.27 -21.33
C ALA A 65 12.68 4.67 -19.97
N LEU A 66 12.34 5.51 -18.99
CA LEU A 66 11.86 5.07 -17.67
C LEU A 66 10.45 4.50 -17.73
N LEU A 67 9.54 5.09 -18.53
CA LEU A 67 8.23 4.53 -18.84
C LEU A 67 8.39 3.15 -19.49
N LEU A 68 9.31 3.02 -20.44
CA LEU A 68 9.59 1.73 -21.07
C LEU A 68 10.09 0.69 -20.05
N ALA A 69 10.95 1.09 -19.11
CA ALA A 69 11.38 0.20 -18.01
C ALA A 69 10.21 -0.23 -17.12
N GLU A 70 9.32 0.71 -16.77
CA GLU A 70 8.10 0.45 -16.01
C GLU A 70 7.20 -0.55 -16.74
N CYS A 71 6.95 -0.33 -18.03
CA CYS A 71 6.14 -1.21 -18.87
C CYS A 71 6.72 -2.62 -18.93
N MET A 72 8.05 -2.74 -19.06
CA MET A 72 8.73 -4.03 -19.09
C MET A 72 8.53 -4.80 -17.78
N MET A 73 8.70 -4.15 -16.63
CA MET A 73 8.44 -4.79 -15.32
C MET A 73 6.95 -5.11 -15.13
N SER A 74 6.04 -4.29 -15.67
CA SER A 74 4.59 -4.56 -15.70
C SER A 74 4.22 -5.79 -16.52
N ILE A 75 4.87 -6.00 -17.66
CA ILE A 75 4.56 -7.12 -18.58
C ILE A 75 5.22 -8.41 -18.10
N LEU A 76 6.48 -8.35 -17.68
CA LEU A 76 7.34 -9.53 -17.44
C LEU A 76 7.53 -9.88 -15.97
N GLY A 77 7.09 -9.01 -15.05
CA GLY A 77 7.34 -9.12 -13.62
C GLY A 77 8.55 -8.30 -13.17
N GLU A 78 8.61 -8.04 -11.87
CA GLU A 78 9.58 -7.14 -11.25
C GLU A 78 11.03 -7.64 -11.41
N ASN A 79 11.23 -8.96 -11.44
CA ASN A 79 12.53 -9.60 -11.60
C ASN A 79 13.20 -9.31 -12.96
N TRP A 80 12.47 -8.84 -13.97
CA TRP A 80 13.07 -8.48 -15.25
C TRP A 80 14.24 -7.49 -15.13
N LEU A 81 14.14 -6.56 -14.17
CA LEU A 81 15.18 -5.55 -13.92
C LEU A 81 16.48 -6.20 -13.38
N SER A 82 16.35 -7.30 -12.63
CA SER A 82 17.44 -8.03 -11.95
C SER A 82 17.92 -9.29 -12.68
N GLU A 83 17.28 -9.66 -13.80
CA GLU A 83 17.65 -10.84 -14.59
C GLU A 83 18.94 -10.63 -15.43
N ASP A 84 19.82 -11.62 -15.48
CA ASP A 84 20.98 -11.63 -16.38
C ASP A 84 20.56 -11.90 -17.82
N HIS A 85 20.51 -10.83 -18.62
CA HIS A 85 20.21 -10.91 -20.03
C HIS A 85 21.53 -10.86 -20.82
N LYS A 86 22.15 -12.02 -21.04
CA LYS A 86 23.35 -12.11 -21.88
C LYS A 86 23.00 -11.82 -23.35
N ILE A 87 23.37 -10.64 -23.83
CA ILE A 87 23.46 -10.38 -25.27
C ILE A 87 24.69 -11.13 -25.77
N LEU A 88 24.51 -12.19 -26.58
CA LEU A 88 25.63 -12.76 -27.34
C LEU A 88 26.28 -11.61 -28.13
N ASP A 89 27.59 -11.40 -27.91
CA ASP A 89 28.50 -10.49 -28.62
C ASP A 89 28.87 -9.11 -28.02
N ASN A 90 28.41 -8.69 -26.84
CA ASN A 90 28.87 -7.40 -26.27
C ASN A 90 29.91 -7.56 -25.13
N LYS A 91 31.21 -7.41 -25.46
CA LYS A 91 32.32 -7.38 -24.48
C LYS A 91 32.26 -6.21 -23.49
N ASN A 92 31.42 -5.20 -23.74
CA ASN A 92 31.20 -4.02 -22.89
C ASN A 92 29.81 -3.98 -22.24
N ALA A 93 29.15 -5.13 -22.08
CA ALA A 93 27.82 -5.19 -21.47
C ALA A 93 27.84 -4.66 -20.02
N ILE A 94 26.89 -3.77 -19.72
CA ILE A 94 26.67 -3.26 -18.36
C ILE A 94 26.17 -4.41 -17.48
N SER A 95 26.76 -4.58 -16.29
CA SER A 95 26.29 -5.58 -15.33
C SER A 95 24.86 -5.31 -14.87
N VAL A 96 24.15 -6.35 -14.42
CA VAL A 96 22.83 -6.22 -13.81
C VAL A 96 22.81 -5.16 -12.72
N ASP A 97 23.79 -5.20 -11.80
CA ASP A 97 23.91 -4.21 -10.73
C ASP A 97 23.92 -2.77 -11.24
N LYS A 98 24.71 -2.49 -12.27
CA LYS A 98 24.83 -1.15 -12.85
C LYS A 98 23.56 -0.73 -13.57
N PHE A 99 22.84 -1.66 -14.20
CA PHE A 99 21.58 -1.34 -14.88
C PHE A 99 20.49 -0.97 -13.88
N VAL A 100 20.31 -1.76 -12.82
CA VAL A 100 19.36 -1.48 -11.72
C VAL A 100 19.63 -0.10 -11.13
N LEU A 101 20.89 0.19 -10.80
CA LEU A 101 21.28 1.49 -10.26
C LEU A 101 21.06 2.62 -11.26
N LEU A 102 21.34 2.41 -12.55
CA LEU A 102 21.13 3.43 -13.59
C LEU A 102 19.65 3.81 -13.70
N VAL A 103 18.75 2.81 -13.72
CA VAL A 103 17.29 3.03 -13.78
C VAL A 103 16.82 3.77 -12.54
N LEU A 104 17.19 3.29 -11.35
CA LEU A 104 16.84 3.96 -10.09
C LEU A 104 17.35 5.40 -10.07
N GLN A 105 18.66 5.63 -10.22
CA GLN A 105 19.23 6.98 -10.11
C GLN A 105 18.62 7.95 -11.14
N SER A 106 18.31 7.47 -12.35
CA SER A 106 17.63 8.28 -13.35
C SER A 106 16.20 8.63 -12.92
N ALA A 107 15.43 7.66 -12.44
CA ALA A 107 14.07 7.89 -11.93
C ALA A 107 14.05 8.87 -10.75
N ARG A 108 14.99 8.73 -9.81
CA ARG A 108 15.12 9.60 -8.64
C ARG A 108 15.34 11.06 -9.00
N VAL A 109 16.21 11.32 -9.97
CA VAL A 109 16.49 12.68 -10.45
C VAL A 109 15.23 13.28 -11.07
N GLU A 110 14.52 12.53 -11.92
CA GLU A 110 13.29 13.05 -12.56
C GLU A 110 12.16 13.23 -11.54
N VAL A 111 12.04 12.36 -10.52
CA VAL A 111 11.09 12.57 -9.40
C VAL A 111 11.40 13.87 -8.68
N ALA A 112 12.66 14.12 -8.31
CA ALA A 112 13.04 15.34 -7.62
C ALA A 112 12.71 16.60 -8.45
N VAL A 113 12.95 16.56 -9.76
CA VAL A 113 12.62 17.66 -10.67
C VAL A 113 11.11 17.87 -10.74
N LEU A 114 10.34 16.80 -10.97
CA LEU A 114 8.88 16.90 -11.11
C LEU A 114 8.18 17.34 -9.82
N LEU A 115 8.62 16.87 -8.66
CA LEU A 115 8.07 17.30 -7.36
C LEU A 115 8.32 18.80 -7.14
N ASN A 116 9.54 19.28 -7.38
CA ASN A 116 9.87 20.69 -7.26
C ASN A 116 9.06 21.55 -8.24
N GLU A 117 8.94 21.12 -9.50
CA GLU A 117 8.15 21.83 -10.49
C GLU A 117 6.66 21.85 -10.14
N LEU A 118 6.11 20.77 -9.62
CA LEU A 118 4.72 20.69 -9.18
C LEU A 118 4.48 21.56 -7.95
N ALA A 119 5.34 21.51 -6.94
CA ALA A 119 5.27 22.35 -5.75
C ALA A 119 5.29 23.84 -6.14
N PHE A 120 6.25 24.24 -6.96
CA PHE A 120 6.34 25.61 -7.47
C PHE A 120 5.05 26.02 -8.23
N SER A 121 4.59 25.16 -9.13
CA SER A 121 3.42 25.47 -9.96
C SER A 121 2.13 25.58 -9.14
N LYS A 122 1.96 24.72 -8.12
CA LYS A 122 0.74 24.65 -7.29
C LYS A 122 0.73 25.66 -6.14
N TYR A 123 1.89 25.93 -5.53
CA TYR A 123 1.94 26.63 -4.24
C TYR A 123 2.59 28.02 -4.33
N GLU A 124 3.60 28.18 -5.19
CA GLU A 124 4.38 29.42 -5.26
C GLU A 124 3.97 30.33 -6.44
N SER A 125 3.47 29.75 -7.53
CA SER A 125 3.09 30.53 -8.71
C SER A 125 1.80 31.32 -8.47
N SER A 126 1.87 32.65 -8.55
CA SER A 126 0.74 33.55 -8.33
C SER A 126 -0.23 33.51 -9.52
N LYS A 127 -1.12 32.52 -9.59
CA LYS A 127 -2.19 32.37 -10.61
C LYS A 127 -1.72 32.73 -12.04
N SER A 128 -0.48 32.39 -12.41
CA SER A 128 0.08 32.78 -13.70
C SER A 128 -0.06 31.65 -14.71
N SER A 129 -0.96 31.82 -15.68
CA SER A 129 -0.92 31.38 -17.10
C SER A 129 -0.35 30.01 -17.49
N GLN A 130 -0.10 29.07 -16.58
CA GLN A 130 0.19 27.68 -16.93
C GLN A 130 -1.13 27.01 -17.26
N THR A 131 -1.22 26.43 -18.45
CA THR A 131 -2.37 25.64 -18.86
C THR A 131 -2.45 24.40 -17.99
N ASP A 132 -3.65 24.05 -17.51
CA ASP A 132 -3.92 22.85 -16.70
C ASP A 132 -3.28 21.59 -17.32
N ASP A 133 -3.21 21.52 -18.66
CA ASP A 133 -2.55 20.45 -19.42
C ASP A 133 -1.08 20.20 -19.04
N ALA A 134 -0.31 21.25 -18.71
CA ALA A 134 1.09 21.13 -18.35
C ALA A 134 1.26 20.51 -16.94
N ILE A 135 0.39 20.89 -16.01
CA ILE A 135 0.35 20.31 -14.66
C ILE A 135 -0.08 18.84 -14.74
N ILE A 136 -1.15 18.56 -15.49
CA ILE A 136 -1.65 17.19 -15.72
C ILE A 136 -0.55 16.31 -16.31
N GLN A 137 0.20 16.81 -17.30
CA GLN A 137 1.29 16.03 -17.89
C GLN A 137 2.40 15.73 -16.87
N LYS A 138 2.76 16.69 -16.01
CA LYS A 138 3.75 16.46 -14.94
C LYS A 138 3.25 15.43 -13.92
N GLN A 139 1.99 15.50 -13.53
CA GLN A 139 1.37 14.52 -12.62
C GLN A 139 1.37 13.11 -13.23
N ARG A 140 1.05 12.98 -14.53
CA ARG A 140 1.13 11.70 -15.25
C ARG A 140 2.55 11.14 -15.27
N ASN A 141 3.54 11.98 -15.59
CA ASN A 141 4.94 11.57 -15.58
C ASN A 141 5.39 11.15 -14.19
N LEU A 142 4.99 11.88 -13.15
CA LEU A 142 5.30 11.53 -11.75
C LEU A 142 4.67 10.19 -11.35
N ALA A 143 3.41 9.96 -11.73
CA ALA A 143 2.72 8.70 -11.46
C ALA A 143 3.44 7.49 -12.09
N ILE A 144 3.95 7.64 -13.32
CA ILE A 144 4.77 6.61 -13.98
C ILE A 144 6.04 6.33 -13.18
N LEU A 145 6.74 7.38 -12.73
CA LEU A 145 7.96 7.21 -11.95
C LEU A 145 7.69 6.58 -10.58
N PHE A 146 6.61 6.94 -9.90
CA PHE A 146 6.19 6.29 -8.67
C PHE A 146 5.87 4.82 -8.91
N SER A 147 5.14 4.47 -9.97
CA SER A 147 4.89 3.06 -10.35
C SER A 147 6.20 2.30 -10.56
N LEU A 148 7.17 2.89 -11.26
CA LEU A 148 8.49 2.28 -11.43
C LEU A 148 9.22 2.07 -10.09
N ILE A 149 9.17 3.04 -9.18
CA ILE A 149 9.78 2.92 -7.86
C ILE A 149 9.08 1.85 -7.02
N GLU A 150 7.75 1.77 -7.03
CA GLU A 150 7.00 0.68 -6.35
C GLU A 150 7.45 -0.69 -6.82
N ARG A 151 7.66 -0.86 -8.13
CA ARG A 151 8.16 -2.11 -8.69
C ARG A 151 9.59 -2.43 -8.26
N ILE A 152 10.44 -1.42 -8.11
CA ILE A 152 11.79 -1.58 -7.58
C ILE A 152 11.75 -1.96 -6.09
N ILE A 153 10.85 -1.36 -5.30
CA ILE A 153 10.62 -1.73 -3.88
C ILE A 153 10.25 -3.21 -3.80
N LYS A 154 9.23 -3.63 -4.56
CA LYS A 154 8.77 -5.02 -4.59
C LYS A 154 9.87 -5.99 -5.02
N MET A 155 10.63 -5.66 -6.08
CA MET A 155 11.78 -6.46 -6.51
C MET A 155 12.79 -6.72 -5.37
N ILE A 156 13.02 -5.74 -4.49
CA ILE A 156 13.97 -5.89 -3.37
C ILE A 156 13.35 -6.62 -2.18
N SER A 157 12.06 -6.44 -1.94
CA SER A 157 11.32 -7.20 -0.93
C SER A 157 11.35 -8.70 -1.27
N ASP A 158 11.01 -9.06 -2.52
CA ASP A 158 11.05 -10.43 -3.03
C ASP A 158 12.46 -11.03 -2.99
N ALA A 159 13.48 -10.20 -3.23
CA ALA A 159 14.87 -10.60 -3.11
C ALA A 159 15.21 -10.98 -1.65
N SER A 160 14.65 -10.28 -0.67
CA SER A 160 14.98 -10.45 0.75
C SER A 160 14.22 -11.58 1.44
N SER A 161 13.12 -12.08 0.86
CA SER A 161 12.16 -12.98 1.51
C SER A 161 12.58 -14.46 1.57
N GLY A 162 13.69 -14.87 0.96
CA GLY A 162 14.32 -16.19 1.19
C GLY A 162 13.52 -17.44 0.78
N GLU A 163 12.27 -17.30 0.33
CA GLU A 163 11.42 -18.40 -0.11
C GLU A 163 11.56 -18.65 -1.62
N GLY A 164 12.54 -19.48 -2.00
CA GLY A 164 12.75 -19.92 -3.39
C GLY A 164 14.22 -20.20 -3.71
N GLU A 165 14.48 -20.86 -4.85
CA GLU A 165 15.85 -20.92 -5.40
C GLU A 165 16.41 -19.50 -5.56
N PRO A 166 17.70 -19.25 -5.26
CA PRO A 166 18.28 -17.91 -5.30
C PRO A 166 18.27 -17.40 -6.76
N SER A 167 17.23 -16.62 -7.09
CA SER A 167 17.08 -15.94 -8.38
C SER A 167 17.94 -14.67 -8.47
N GLN A 168 18.63 -14.30 -7.39
CA GLN A 168 19.37 -13.05 -7.31
C GLN A 168 20.66 -13.08 -8.14
N THR A 169 20.67 -12.25 -9.19
CA THR A 169 21.90 -11.84 -9.88
C THR A 169 22.49 -10.55 -9.29
N ILE A 170 21.78 -9.85 -8.41
CA ILE A 170 22.21 -8.56 -7.84
C ILE A 170 23.01 -8.80 -6.56
N CYS A 171 24.15 -8.12 -6.41
CA CYS A 171 24.95 -8.23 -5.20
C CYS A 171 24.38 -7.43 -4.01
N GLU A 172 24.62 -7.89 -2.80
CA GLU A 172 24.18 -7.25 -1.54
C GLU A 172 24.56 -5.75 -1.47
N LYS A 173 25.77 -5.41 -1.95
CA LYS A 173 26.22 -4.01 -2.04
C LYS A 173 25.27 -3.16 -2.87
N THR A 174 24.76 -3.69 -3.97
CA THR A 174 23.82 -2.99 -4.84
C THR A 174 22.45 -2.88 -4.18
N ILE A 175 21.98 -3.92 -3.48
CA ILE A 175 20.73 -3.84 -2.68
C ILE A 175 20.83 -2.68 -1.68
N MET A 176 21.94 -2.57 -0.94
CA MET A 176 22.17 -1.48 0.00
C MET A 176 22.13 -0.10 -0.67
N GLN A 177 22.73 0.02 -1.87
CA GLN A 177 22.69 1.26 -2.65
C GLN A 177 21.29 1.60 -3.15
N VAL A 178 20.48 0.60 -3.51
CA VAL A 178 19.08 0.84 -3.88
C VAL A 178 18.29 1.29 -2.66
N ILE A 179 18.38 0.62 -1.51
CA ILE A 179 17.72 1.02 -0.26
C ILE A 179 18.10 2.46 0.11
N THR A 180 19.38 2.82 0.00
CA THR A 180 19.83 4.20 0.23
C THR A 180 19.14 5.18 -0.73
N GLY A 181 19.08 4.85 -2.02
CA GLY A 181 18.41 5.69 -3.00
C GLY A 181 16.89 5.79 -2.80
N LEU A 182 16.23 4.71 -2.36
CA LEU A 182 14.81 4.70 -2.01
C LEU A 182 14.55 5.59 -0.80
N ASN A 183 15.32 5.46 0.29
CA ASN A 183 15.23 6.35 1.46
C ASN A 183 15.32 7.83 1.08
N GLU A 184 16.32 8.18 0.27
CA GLU A 184 16.51 9.56 -0.20
C GLU A 184 15.31 10.04 -1.03
N THR A 185 14.71 9.18 -1.84
CA THR A 185 13.57 9.52 -2.70
C THR A 185 12.29 9.68 -1.89
N ILE A 186 12.04 8.77 -0.95
CA ILE A 186 10.89 8.86 -0.05
C ILE A 186 11.00 10.08 0.86
N SER A 187 12.21 10.46 1.30
CA SER A 187 12.41 11.73 1.99
C SER A 187 11.97 12.93 1.15
N LEU A 188 12.28 12.96 -0.15
CA LEU A 188 11.83 14.04 -1.04
C LEU A 188 10.31 14.05 -1.24
N VAL A 189 9.69 12.86 -1.30
CA VAL A 189 8.22 12.75 -1.37
C VAL A 189 7.57 13.25 -0.07
N LEU A 190 8.17 12.95 1.09
CA LEU A 190 7.71 13.49 2.38
C LEU A 190 7.89 15.00 2.46
N ASP A 191 8.96 15.56 1.89
CA ASP A 191 9.15 17.01 1.80
C ASP A 191 8.05 17.67 0.94
N PHE A 192 7.69 17.05 -0.19
CA PHE A 192 6.56 17.50 -1.01
C PHE A 192 5.22 17.46 -0.25
N LEU A 193 4.98 16.41 0.56
CA LEU A 193 3.79 16.34 1.42
C LEU A 193 3.82 17.38 2.54
N GLN A 194 5.00 17.69 3.08
CA GLN A 194 5.18 18.76 4.06
C GLN A 194 4.87 20.14 3.45
N ASP A 195 5.34 20.41 2.23
CA ASP A 195 4.97 21.64 1.51
C ASP A 195 3.45 21.74 1.31
N ALA A 196 2.80 20.64 0.90
CA ALA A 196 1.35 20.61 0.75
C ALA A 196 0.62 20.92 2.08
N LYS A 197 1.10 20.36 3.19
CA LYS A 197 0.60 20.63 4.55
C LYS A 197 0.72 22.11 4.91
N ASP A 198 1.88 22.71 4.69
CA ASP A 198 2.16 24.10 5.03
C ASP A 198 1.32 25.09 4.21
N HIS A 199 0.91 24.70 3.00
CA HIS A 199 -0.01 25.45 2.15
C HIS A 199 -1.49 25.09 2.34
N GLY A 200 -1.82 24.19 3.28
CA GLY A 200 -3.20 23.76 3.56
C GLY A 200 -3.84 22.93 2.44
N GLN A 201 -3.04 22.33 1.57
CA GLN A 201 -3.49 21.58 0.40
C GLN A 201 -3.57 20.09 0.73
N ARG A 202 -4.79 19.57 0.85
CA ARG A 202 -5.04 18.17 1.23
C ARG A 202 -5.70 17.31 0.14
N LYS A 203 -6.02 17.91 -1.02
CA LYS A 203 -6.77 17.23 -2.09
C LYS A 203 -6.00 17.20 -3.40
N GLY A 204 -5.90 16.03 -4.01
CA GLY A 204 -5.30 15.84 -5.34
C GLY A 204 -4.70 14.45 -5.53
N ASP A 205 -4.81 13.93 -6.74
CA ASP A 205 -4.31 12.59 -7.08
C ASP A 205 -2.79 12.46 -6.99
N ASP A 206 -2.07 13.57 -7.16
CA ASP A 206 -0.62 13.62 -6.96
C ASP A 206 -0.22 13.49 -5.49
N LEU A 207 -0.98 14.12 -4.58
CA LEU A 207 -0.82 13.92 -3.14
C LEU A 207 -1.15 12.47 -2.76
N LEU A 208 -2.24 11.93 -3.30
CA LEU A 208 -2.62 10.55 -3.02
C LEU A 208 -1.58 9.55 -3.56
N ALA A 209 -1.04 9.78 -4.75
CA ALA A 209 0.04 8.97 -5.31
C ALA A 209 1.33 9.08 -4.48
N ALA A 210 1.64 10.26 -3.93
CA ALA A 210 2.73 10.45 -2.99
C ALA A 210 2.53 9.65 -1.67
N VAL A 211 1.31 9.66 -1.11
CA VAL A 211 0.99 8.81 0.05
C VAL A 211 1.13 7.33 -0.29
N ARG A 212 0.68 6.91 -1.46
CA ARG A 212 0.77 5.51 -1.91
C ARG A 212 2.21 5.03 -1.95
N ILE A 213 3.12 5.76 -2.60
CA ILE A 213 4.53 5.35 -2.68
C ILE A 213 5.22 5.35 -1.31
N VAL A 214 4.88 6.30 -0.43
CA VAL A 214 5.33 6.32 0.97
C VAL A 214 4.84 5.07 1.71
N GLY A 215 3.55 4.75 1.62
CA GLY A 215 2.96 3.56 2.23
C GLY A 215 3.60 2.26 1.72
N SER A 216 3.77 2.13 0.40
CA SER A 216 4.44 0.99 -0.24
C SER A 216 5.87 0.79 0.27
N TYR A 217 6.64 1.87 0.46
CA TYR A 217 8.01 1.75 0.99
C TYR A 217 8.07 1.43 2.48
N LEU A 218 7.21 2.08 3.27
CA LEU A 218 7.17 1.89 4.71
C LEU A 218 6.56 0.54 5.12
N ALA A 219 5.81 -0.11 4.23
CA ALA A 219 5.40 -1.51 4.40
C ALA A 219 6.63 -2.42 4.55
N GLU A 220 7.71 -2.15 3.80
CA GLU A 220 8.95 -2.93 3.86
C GLU A 220 9.92 -2.41 4.92
N THR A 221 9.86 -1.10 5.22
CA THR A 221 10.78 -0.43 6.14
C THR A 221 10.03 0.51 7.12
N PRO A 222 9.27 -0.02 8.09
CA PRO A 222 8.32 0.77 8.90
C PRO A 222 8.93 1.92 9.71
N TYR A 223 10.23 1.85 10.00
CA TYR A 223 10.97 2.85 10.76
C TYR A 223 11.84 3.78 9.90
N ALA A 224 11.80 3.65 8.57
CA ALA A 224 12.46 4.59 7.69
C ALA A 224 11.83 5.99 7.82
N CYS A 225 12.67 7.03 7.82
CA CYS A 225 12.24 8.42 7.96
C CYS A 225 11.31 8.69 9.18
N GLN A 226 11.46 7.92 10.26
CA GLN A 226 10.51 7.87 11.39
C GLN A 226 10.09 9.25 11.92
N GLU A 227 11.04 10.18 12.07
CA GLU A 227 10.74 11.54 12.56
C GLU A 227 9.78 12.28 11.60
N LYS A 228 10.13 12.38 10.32
CA LYS A 228 9.30 13.04 9.30
C LYS A 228 7.93 12.36 9.16
N THR A 229 7.93 11.03 9.05
CA THR A 229 6.69 10.24 8.93
C THR A 229 5.80 10.45 10.14
N GLY A 230 6.35 10.44 11.36
CA GLY A 230 5.60 10.68 12.59
C GLY A 230 4.93 12.07 12.63
N HIS A 231 5.65 13.11 12.22
CA HIS A 231 5.11 14.49 12.17
C HIS A 231 4.07 14.73 11.07
N LEU A 232 4.13 13.93 10.00
CA LEU A 232 3.22 14.03 8.85
C LEU A 232 2.03 13.08 8.92
N LEU A 233 2.03 12.08 9.81
CA LEU A 233 1.05 10.99 9.78
C LEU A 233 -0.41 11.48 9.87
N GLU A 234 -0.70 12.44 10.74
CA GLU A 234 -2.04 13.05 10.84
C GLU A 234 -2.44 13.75 9.53
N PHE A 235 -1.51 14.47 8.90
CA PHE A 235 -1.76 15.12 7.62
C PHE A 235 -1.97 14.10 6.50
N ILE A 236 -1.15 13.05 6.44
CA ILE A 236 -1.28 11.94 5.49
C ILE A 236 -2.68 11.34 5.57
N PHE A 237 -3.21 11.12 6.78
CA PHE A 237 -4.55 10.59 7.00
C PHE A 237 -5.68 11.54 6.58
N SER A 238 -5.36 12.82 6.39
CA SER A 238 -6.32 13.84 5.92
C SER A 238 -6.32 14.02 4.41
N ILE A 239 -5.39 13.38 3.68
CA ILE A 239 -5.26 13.52 2.24
C ILE A 239 -6.38 12.77 1.52
N GLU A 240 -6.98 13.44 0.53
CA GLU A 240 -8.03 12.93 -0.33
C GLU A 240 -7.55 12.94 -1.79
N GLY A 241 -7.87 11.88 -2.53
CA GLY A 241 -7.86 11.92 -4.00
C GLY A 241 -8.81 12.97 -4.55
N GLN A 242 -8.64 13.32 -5.83
CA GLN A 242 -9.40 14.38 -6.47
C GLN A 242 -10.92 14.11 -6.41
N ASP A 243 -11.31 12.86 -6.61
CA ASP A 243 -12.70 12.40 -6.63
C ASP A 243 -13.16 11.76 -5.32
N GLU A 244 -12.29 11.67 -4.30
CA GLU A 244 -12.68 11.11 -3.00
C GLU A 244 -13.55 12.09 -2.20
N SER A 245 -14.63 11.58 -1.60
CA SER A 245 -15.49 12.34 -0.69
C SER A 245 -14.94 12.40 0.75
N SER A 246 -14.01 11.50 1.09
CA SER A 246 -13.41 11.37 2.40
C SER A 246 -12.05 10.67 2.27
N PRO A 247 -11.07 10.91 3.17
CA PRO A 247 -9.77 10.26 3.15
C PRO A 247 -9.91 8.75 3.37
N PHE A 248 -9.89 7.97 2.29
CA PHE A 248 -10.01 6.51 2.37
C PHE A 248 -8.76 5.83 1.83
N TYR A 249 -8.36 6.17 0.60
CA TYR A 249 -7.19 5.54 -0.01
C TYR A 249 -5.90 5.89 0.73
N SER A 250 -5.78 7.12 1.25
CA SER A 250 -4.62 7.52 2.05
C SER A 250 -4.43 6.65 3.28
N VAL A 251 -5.51 6.37 4.04
CA VAL A 251 -5.48 5.47 5.20
C VAL A 251 -5.20 4.03 4.75
N ARG A 252 -5.89 3.57 3.69
CA ARG A 252 -5.74 2.20 3.17
C ARG A 252 -4.31 1.89 2.75
N PHE A 253 -3.63 2.81 2.06
CA PHE A 253 -2.23 2.63 1.64
C PHE A 253 -1.25 2.57 2.81
N MET A 254 -1.61 3.12 3.97
CA MET A 254 -0.77 3.08 5.16
C MET A 254 -0.98 1.82 6.01
N LEU A 255 -2.06 1.05 5.81
CA LEU A 255 -2.40 -0.12 6.63
C LEU A 255 -1.24 -1.13 6.81
N PRO A 256 -0.45 -1.50 5.77
CA PRO A 256 0.67 -2.43 5.94
C PRO A 256 1.73 -1.93 6.93
N MET A 257 2.01 -0.62 6.93
CA MET A 257 2.95 -0.02 7.89
C MET A 257 2.31 0.08 9.28
N LEU A 258 1.03 0.46 9.36
CA LEU A 258 0.31 0.65 10.62
C LEU A 258 0.21 -0.64 11.42
N SER A 259 -0.11 -1.77 10.76
CA SER A 259 -0.20 -3.08 11.43
C SER A 259 1.14 -3.45 12.08
N GLN A 260 2.26 -3.12 11.43
CA GLN A 260 3.60 -3.39 11.94
C GLN A 260 4.00 -2.46 13.08
N ILE A 261 3.84 -1.13 12.94
CA ILE A 261 4.28 -0.20 14.01
C ILE A 261 3.44 -0.32 15.28
N THR A 262 2.16 -0.70 15.14
CA THR A 262 1.23 -0.85 16.28
C THR A 262 1.50 -2.09 17.13
N THR A 263 2.35 -3.02 16.67
CA THR A 263 2.86 -4.11 17.54
C THR A 263 3.60 -3.57 18.78
N THR A 264 4.10 -2.33 18.70
CA THR A 264 4.77 -1.64 19.80
C THR A 264 3.83 -0.65 20.51
N ALA A 265 4.04 -0.46 21.82
CA ALA A 265 3.30 0.53 22.59
C ALA A 265 3.53 1.97 22.06
N ASP A 266 4.69 2.24 21.47
CA ASP A 266 5.05 3.56 20.95
C ASP A 266 4.28 3.88 19.67
N GLY A 267 4.26 2.94 18.71
CA GLY A 267 3.46 3.10 17.48
C GLY A 267 1.96 3.21 17.78
N CYS A 268 1.47 2.43 18.74
CA CYS A 268 0.12 2.58 19.27
C CYS A 268 -0.14 4.00 19.81
N ARG A 269 0.74 4.53 20.66
CA ARG A 269 0.58 5.88 21.26
C ARG A 269 0.56 6.96 20.18
N THR A 270 1.43 6.85 19.17
CA THR A 270 1.45 7.78 18.03
C THR A 270 0.11 7.79 17.30
N LEU A 271 -0.49 6.63 17.02
CA LEU A 271 -1.77 6.58 16.30
C LEU A 271 -2.94 7.08 17.16
N VAL A 272 -2.92 6.81 18.47
CA VAL A 272 -3.96 7.26 19.40
C VAL A 272 -3.89 8.77 19.65
N SER A 273 -2.72 9.39 19.67
CA SER A 273 -2.56 10.81 20.05
C SER A 273 -3.28 11.80 19.15
N PHE A 274 -3.51 11.45 17.87
CA PHE A 274 -4.29 12.27 16.93
C PHE A 274 -5.63 11.61 16.54
N GLY A 275 -6.02 10.52 17.21
CA GLY A 275 -7.27 9.80 16.91
C GLY A 275 -7.25 9.00 15.61
N GLY A 276 -6.09 8.64 15.08
CA GLY A 276 -5.96 7.91 13.81
C GLY A 276 -6.62 6.51 13.81
N TYR A 277 -6.84 5.90 14.98
CA TYR A 277 -7.63 4.66 15.08
C TYR A 277 -9.06 4.84 14.55
N LYS A 278 -9.64 6.05 14.65
CA LYS A 278 -10.98 6.35 14.11
C LYS A 278 -10.97 6.31 12.59
N ALA A 279 -9.93 6.86 11.97
CA ALA A 279 -9.75 6.83 10.53
C ALA A 279 -9.56 5.39 10.02
N VAL A 280 -8.84 4.53 10.76
CA VAL A 280 -8.72 3.10 10.43
C VAL A 280 -10.06 2.37 10.56
N ILE A 281 -10.87 2.69 11.58
CA ILE A 281 -12.24 2.15 11.73
C ILE A 281 -13.15 2.60 10.58
N ASP A 282 -13.11 3.88 10.21
CA ASP A 282 -13.89 4.39 9.08
C ASP A 282 -13.46 3.75 7.76
N CYS A 283 -12.15 3.48 7.60
CA CYS A 283 -11.61 2.72 6.47
C CYS A 283 -12.16 1.29 6.45
N LEU A 284 -12.18 0.58 7.58
CA LEU A 284 -12.79 -0.76 7.70
C LEU A 284 -14.26 -0.75 7.29
N ILE A 285 -15.03 0.20 7.80
CA ILE A 285 -16.46 0.32 7.49
C ILE A 285 -16.65 0.53 5.99
N LYS A 286 -15.89 1.46 5.38
CA LYS A 286 -16.00 1.74 3.95
C LYS A 286 -15.60 0.55 3.07
N MET A 287 -14.58 -0.24 3.45
CA MET A 287 -14.23 -1.48 2.74
C MET A 287 -15.36 -2.51 2.72
N THR A 288 -16.23 -2.52 3.75
CA THR A 288 -17.42 -3.41 3.79
C THR A 288 -18.63 -2.85 3.03
N GLU A 289 -18.67 -1.54 2.76
CA GLU A 289 -19.77 -0.86 2.04
C GLU A 289 -19.59 -0.88 0.50
N GLU A 290 -18.37 -1.12 -0.01
CA GLU A 290 -18.06 -1.20 -1.45
C GLU A 290 -18.71 -2.45 -2.11
N ASN A 291 -20.02 -2.34 -2.33
CA ASN A 291 -20.98 -3.36 -2.74
C ASN A 291 -20.84 -3.89 -4.20
N GLY A 292 -19.61 -4.09 -4.70
CA GLY A 292 -19.41 -4.55 -6.08
C GLY A 292 -18.02 -5.06 -6.47
N MET A 293 -17.05 -5.06 -5.56
CA MET A 293 -15.71 -5.61 -5.77
C MET A 293 -15.47 -6.71 -4.73
N MET A 294 -14.66 -7.71 -5.05
CA MET A 294 -14.20 -8.68 -4.05
C MET A 294 -13.60 -7.90 -2.87
N ILE A 295 -14.07 -8.20 -1.65
CA ILE A 295 -13.49 -7.64 -0.42
C ILE A 295 -12.00 -7.98 -0.45
N ASP A 296 -11.15 -6.95 -0.34
CA ASP A 296 -9.72 -7.14 -0.19
C ASP A 296 -9.44 -7.59 1.25
N ASP A 297 -9.55 -8.90 1.46
CA ASP A 297 -9.34 -9.51 2.77
C ASP A 297 -7.95 -9.16 3.33
N GLY A 298 -6.94 -8.98 2.49
CA GLY A 298 -5.61 -8.54 2.92
C GLY A 298 -5.64 -7.18 3.63
N SER A 299 -6.26 -6.18 3.00
CA SER A 299 -6.46 -4.86 3.63
C SER A 299 -7.35 -4.93 4.88
N MET A 300 -8.38 -5.79 4.87
CA MET A 300 -9.26 -6.00 6.03
C MET A 300 -8.50 -6.56 7.24
N PHE A 301 -7.65 -7.58 7.03
CA PHE A 301 -6.82 -8.14 8.08
C PHE A 301 -5.87 -7.09 8.66
N LEU A 302 -5.12 -6.37 7.83
CA LEU A 302 -4.18 -5.34 8.28
C LEU A 302 -4.86 -4.24 9.11
N ALA A 303 -6.06 -3.81 8.71
CA ALA A 303 -6.81 -2.83 9.47
C ALA A 303 -7.37 -3.40 10.79
N CYS A 304 -7.87 -4.64 10.79
CA CYS A 304 -8.29 -5.32 12.02
C CYS A 304 -7.13 -5.48 13.00
N ASP A 305 -5.96 -5.95 12.52
CA ASP A 305 -4.76 -6.13 13.34
C ASP A 305 -4.30 -4.82 13.95
N THR A 306 -4.33 -3.73 13.17
CA THR A 306 -4.03 -2.39 13.66
C THR A 306 -4.92 -2.02 14.85
N ILE A 307 -6.24 -2.26 14.77
CA ILE A 307 -7.17 -1.97 15.89
C ILE A 307 -7.01 -2.97 17.04
N ILE A 308 -6.80 -4.25 16.76
CA ILE A 308 -6.55 -5.30 17.78
C ILE A 308 -5.30 -4.96 18.61
N ASN A 309 -4.22 -4.55 17.96
CA ASN A 309 -2.97 -4.13 18.60
C ASN A 309 -3.19 -2.94 19.56
N ILE A 310 -3.96 -1.95 19.09
CA ILE A 310 -4.35 -0.77 19.87
C ILE A 310 -5.20 -1.18 21.09
N MET A 311 -6.24 -1.98 20.86
CA MET A 311 -7.18 -2.42 21.90
C MET A 311 -6.50 -3.30 22.95
N SER A 312 -5.53 -4.12 22.54
CA SER A 312 -4.72 -4.96 23.44
C SER A 312 -3.84 -4.14 24.38
N ASN A 313 -3.45 -2.94 23.97
CA ASN A 313 -2.60 -2.02 24.72
C ASN A 313 -3.38 -0.91 25.46
N ARG A 314 -4.72 -0.98 25.51
CA ARG A 314 -5.61 0.02 26.12
C ARG A 314 -5.32 0.38 27.59
N LYS A 315 -4.58 -0.46 28.32
CA LYS A 315 -4.14 -0.13 29.69
C LYS A 315 -3.20 1.08 29.73
N ASN A 316 -2.45 1.30 28.64
CA ASN A 316 -1.50 2.40 28.50
C ASN A 316 -2.14 3.69 27.99
N TYR A 317 -3.32 3.60 27.37
CA TYR A 317 -4.08 4.74 26.86
C TYR A 317 -5.58 4.37 26.84
N PRO A 318 -6.41 4.93 27.74
CA PRO A 318 -7.80 4.51 27.84
C PRO A 318 -8.59 4.95 26.60
N ILE A 319 -9.11 3.97 25.86
CA ILE A 319 -10.05 4.17 24.75
C ILE A 319 -11.47 4.04 25.31
N GLN A 320 -12.30 5.03 24.99
CA GLN A 320 -13.71 5.03 25.38
C GLN A 320 -14.59 4.54 24.23
N MET A 321 -15.77 4.04 24.58
CA MET A 321 -16.78 3.67 23.60
C MET A 321 -17.28 4.91 22.86
N GLU A 322 -17.23 4.87 21.53
CA GLU A 322 -17.64 5.95 20.63
C GLU A 322 -18.56 5.41 19.52
N PRO A 323 -19.33 6.26 18.81
CA PRO A 323 -20.25 5.81 17.77
C PRO A 323 -19.60 5.00 16.63
N CYS A 324 -18.33 5.26 16.31
CA CYS A 324 -17.60 4.51 15.27
C CYS A 324 -17.44 3.02 15.63
N PHE A 325 -17.31 2.68 16.92
CA PHE A 325 -17.22 1.29 17.37
C PHE A 325 -18.53 0.52 17.18
N ILE A 326 -19.68 1.20 17.28
CA ILE A 326 -20.98 0.57 16.99
C ILE A 326 -21.08 0.22 15.51
N ARG A 327 -20.70 1.15 14.63
CA ARG A 327 -20.64 0.90 13.18
C ARG A 327 -19.60 -0.17 12.82
N LEU A 328 -18.47 -0.21 13.54
CA LEU A 328 -17.45 -1.24 13.38
C LEU A 328 -18.02 -2.64 13.65
N LEU A 329 -18.79 -2.83 14.72
CA LEU A 329 -19.45 -4.12 14.99
C LEU A 329 -20.32 -4.57 13.81
N GLN A 330 -21.09 -3.63 13.23
CA GLN A 330 -21.95 -3.92 12.07
C GLN A 330 -21.14 -4.28 10.82
N ALA A 331 -20.06 -3.55 10.57
CA ALA A 331 -19.13 -3.83 9.46
C ALA A 331 -18.49 -5.21 9.61
N LEU A 332 -18.01 -5.57 10.80
CA LEU A 332 -17.39 -6.88 11.06
C LEU A 332 -18.37 -8.05 10.92
N ILE A 333 -19.62 -7.87 11.37
CA ILE A 333 -20.69 -8.85 11.15
C ILE A 333 -20.95 -9.02 9.64
N THR A 334 -20.95 -7.91 8.89
CA THR A 334 -21.17 -7.92 7.44
C THR A 334 -20.02 -8.62 6.70
N TRP A 335 -18.77 -8.30 7.07
CA TRP A 335 -17.57 -8.92 6.50
C TRP A 335 -17.51 -10.43 6.78
N ALA A 336 -17.74 -10.83 8.04
CA ALA A 336 -17.77 -12.24 8.40
C ALA A 336 -18.99 -12.97 7.82
N GLY A 337 -20.08 -12.25 7.55
CA GLY A 337 -21.27 -12.70 6.83
C GLY A 337 -21.62 -14.17 7.08
N THR A 338 -21.75 -14.93 5.99
CA THR A 338 -21.88 -16.39 6.03
C THR A 338 -20.60 -17.10 5.54
N THR A 339 -19.44 -16.45 5.61
CA THR A 339 -18.17 -17.07 5.16
C THR A 339 -17.80 -18.25 6.05
N ASP A 340 -17.21 -19.31 5.50
CA ASP A 340 -16.64 -20.40 6.29
C ASP A 340 -15.13 -20.24 6.51
N ALA A 341 -14.54 -19.13 6.04
CA ALA A 341 -13.11 -18.86 6.20
C ALA A 341 -12.76 -18.64 7.68
N SER A 342 -11.93 -19.54 8.21
CA SER A 342 -11.52 -19.55 9.63
C SER A 342 -10.88 -18.23 10.05
N SER A 343 -9.92 -17.75 9.27
CA SER A 343 -9.22 -16.48 9.50
C SER A 343 -10.17 -15.29 9.62
N VAL A 344 -11.14 -15.17 8.71
CA VAL A 344 -12.12 -14.06 8.75
C VAL A 344 -12.99 -14.14 10.01
N ILE A 345 -13.53 -15.31 10.32
CA ILE A 345 -14.37 -15.52 11.51
C ILE A 345 -13.59 -15.18 12.79
N MET A 346 -12.35 -15.66 12.92
CA MET A 346 -11.54 -15.48 14.13
C MET A 346 -11.08 -14.03 14.31
N THR A 347 -10.65 -13.37 13.25
CA THR A 347 -10.24 -11.95 13.31
C THR A 347 -11.43 -11.06 13.63
N ALA A 348 -12.56 -11.22 12.91
CA ALA A 348 -13.77 -10.43 13.16
C ALA A 348 -14.31 -10.65 14.57
N SER A 349 -14.38 -11.91 15.02
CA SER A 349 -14.85 -12.25 16.38
C SER A 349 -13.92 -11.70 17.47
N SER A 350 -12.60 -11.72 17.24
CA SER A 350 -11.61 -11.17 18.18
C SER A 350 -11.82 -9.68 18.39
N LEU A 351 -11.94 -8.92 17.29
CA LEU A 351 -12.18 -7.49 17.36
C LEU A 351 -13.56 -7.15 17.94
N CYS A 352 -14.61 -7.87 17.54
CA CYS A 352 -15.94 -7.76 18.15
C CYS A 352 -15.89 -7.98 19.67
N THR A 353 -15.22 -9.03 20.12
CA THR A 353 -15.06 -9.35 21.55
C THR A 353 -14.39 -8.19 22.29
N MET A 354 -13.31 -7.61 21.74
CA MET A 354 -12.63 -6.47 22.37
C MET A 354 -13.52 -5.21 22.44
N VAL A 355 -14.35 -4.96 21.42
CA VAL A 355 -15.29 -3.83 21.44
C VAL A 355 -16.42 -4.07 22.44
N MET A 356 -16.94 -5.29 22.53
CA MET A 356 -17.98 -5.66 23.50
C MET A 356 -17.52 -5.44 24.94
N GLU A 357 -16.22 -5.60 25.24
CA GLU A 357 -15.67 -5.28 26.56
C GLU A 357 -15.86 -3.82 26.97
N LEU A 358 -15.95 -2.89 26.00
CA LEU A 358 -16.13 -1.45 26.24
C LEU A 358 -17.58 -1.03 26.48
N THR A 359 -18.55 -1.93 26.31
CA THR A 359 -19.98 -1.58 26.27
C THR A 359 -20.87 -2.61 26.98
N SER A 360 -22.18 -2.51 26.81
CA SER A 360 -23.19 -3.43 27.33
C SER A 360 -24.32 -3.61 26.33
N GLU A 361 -25.10 -4.69 26.48
CA GLU A 361 -26.26 -4.94 25.63
C GLU A 361 -27.28 -3.80 25.69
N GLU A 362 -27.59 -3.31 26.89
CA GLU A 362 -28.50 -2.17 27.09
C GLU A 362 -28.01 -0.91 26.37
N PHE A 363 -26.71 -0.62 26.45
CA PHE A 363 -26.12 0.54 25.78
C PHE A 363 -26.22 0.40 24.26
N LEU A 364 -25.86 -0.76 23.69
CA LEU A 364 -25.95 -0.98 22.25
C LEU A 364 -27.39 -0.84 21.75
N LEU A 365 -28.36 -1.46 22.44
CA LEU A 365 -29.78 -1.41 22.05
C LEU A 365 -30.41 -0.03 22.23
N SER A 366 -29.78 0.87 23.00
CA SER A 366 -30.21 2.27 23.10
C SER A 366 -29.86 3.10 21.86
N PHE A 367 -28.97 2.62 20.99
CA PHE A 367 -28.51 3.33 19.81
C PHE A 367 -29.43 3.08 18.60
N SER A 368 -29.88 4.14 17.93
CA SER A 368 -30.90 4.07 16.86
C SER A 368 -30.52 3.23 15.64
N GLY A 369 -29.22 2.92 15.48
CA GLY A 369 -28.70 2.09 14.40
C GLY A 369 -28.43 0.63 14.77
N PHE A 370 -28.53 0.23 16.04
CA PHE A 370 -28.17 -1.13 16.48
C PHE A 370 -29.40 -1.86 17.03
N ASP A 371 -29.86 -2.86 16.29
CA ASP A 371 -31.13 -3.55 16.57
C ASP A 371 -30.92 -4.98 17.13
N PRO A 372 -31.98 -5.63 17.65
CA PRO A 372 -31.89 -7.01 18.14
C PRO A 372 -31.45 -8.02 17.07
N LYS A 373 -31.65 -7.73 15.77
CA LYS A 373 -31.20 -8.60 14.69
C LYS A 373 -29.68 -8.55 14.56
N THR A 374 -29.10 -7.35 14.61
CA THR A 374 -27.65 -7.13 14.63
C THR A 374 -27.01 -7.85 15.82
N LEU A 375 -27.63 -7.77 17.00
CA LEU A 375 -27.20 -8.52 18.18
C LEU A 375 -27.28 -10.05 17.98
N GLY A 376 -28.31 -10.52 17.28
CA GLY A 376 -28.45 -11.92 16.89
C GLY A 376 -27.32 -12.39 15.97
N SER A 377 -27.00 -11.62 14.94
CA SER A 377 -25.87 -11.91 14.03
C SER A 377 -24.52 -11.87 14.74
N LEU A 378 -24.34 -10.95 15.69
CA LEU A 378 -23.15 -10.91 16.55
C LEU A 378 -23.05 -12.19 17.40
N SER A 379 -24.18 -12.66 17.94
CA SER A 379 -24.23 -13.90 18.73
C SER A 379 -23.84 -15.12 17.88
N ASP A 380 -24.35 -15.21 16.65
CA ASP A 380 -23.99 -16.28 15.71
C ASP A 380 -22.49 -16.28 15.38
N LEU A 381 -21.91 -15.10 15.13
CA LEU A 381 -20.48 -14.96 14.88
C LEU A 381 -19.61 -15.45 16.05
N ILE A 382 -19.98 -15.09 17.29
CA ILE A 382 -19.29 -15.57 18.49
C ILE A 382 -19.44 -17.09 18.68
N VAL A 383 -20.62 -17.65 18.41
CA VAL A 383 -20.82 -19.11 18.44
C VAL A 383 -19.96 -19.82 17.40
N ARG A 384 -19.91 -19.30 16.17
CA ARG A 384 -19.12 -19.86 15.07
C ARG A 384 -17.64 -19.89 15.42
N SER A 385 -17.08 -18.80 15.95
CA SER A 385 -15.67 -18.76 16.35
C SER A 385 -15.33 -19.70 17.51
N LEU A 386 -16.19 -19.78 18.53
CA LEU A 386 -15.96 -20.69 19.66
C LEU A 386 -16.00 -22.18 19.27
N ARG A 387 -16.77 -22.52 18.23
CA ARG A 387 -16.88 -23.89 17.69
C ARG A 387 -15.74 -24.30 16.76
N GLN A 388 -14.94 -23.35 16.28
CA GLN A 388 -13.88 -23.68 15.33
C GLN A 388 -12.83 -24.56 15.97
N ASP A 389 -12.47 -25.62 15.25
CA ASP A 389 -11.34 -26.47 15.58
C ASP A 389 -10.09 -25.87 14.92
N ILE A 390 -9.16 -25.37 15.74
CA ILE A 390 -7.98 -24.66 15.27
C ILE A 390 -6.79 -25.61 15.38
N PRO A 391 -6.06 -25.89 14.30
CA PRO A 391 -4.86 -26.71 14.37
C PRO A 391 -3.83 -26.14 15.33
N ASP A 392 -3.15 -26.99 16.11
CA ASP A 392 -2.15 -26.58 17.10
C ASP A 392 -0.96 -25.79 16.50
N GLU A 393 -0.73 -25.94 15.20
CA GLU A 393 0.33 -25.25 14.45
C GLU A 393 -0.02 -23.78 14.14
N ASP A 394 -1.31 -23.42 14.13
CA ASP A 394 -1.78 -22.05 13.83
C ASP A 394 -1.81 -21.19 15.11
N ARG A 395 -0.62 -20.71 15.48
CA ARG A 395 -0.43 -19.87 16.68
C ARG A 395 -1.25 -18.58 16.66
N GLU A 396 -1.50 -18.02 15.48
CA GLU A 396 -2.23 -16.78 15.34
C GLU A 396 -3.71 -16.97 15.66
N GLN A 397 -4.35 -17.96 15.04
CA GLN A 397 -5.75 -18.29 15.32
C GLN A 397 -5.94 -18.82 16.74
N LEU A 398 -4.95 -19.52 17.32
CA LEU A 398 -4.98 -19.90 18.73
C LEU A 398 -4.99 -18.68 19.66
N ASN A 399 -4.15 -17.68 19.39
CA ASN A 399 -4.15 -16.43 20.15
C ASN A 399 -5.50 -15.71 20.04
N GLN A 400 -6.08 -15.65 18.84
CA GLN A 400 -7.41 -15.09 18.60
C GLN A 400 -8.50 -15.86 19.36
N LYS A 401 -8.44 -17.20 19.38
CA LYS A 401 -9.37 -18.04 20.15
C LYS A 401 -9.28 -17.74 21.65
N GLN A 402 -8.07 -17.52 22.16
CA GLN A 402 -7.87 -17.12 23.55
C GLN A 402 -8.44 -15.73 23.83
N ILE A 403 -8.26 -14.75 22.93
CA ILE A 403 -8.88 -13.42 23.03
C ILE A 403 -10.40 -13.55 23.13
N ILE A 404 -11.02 -14.32 22.24
CA ILE A 404 -12.47 -14.52 22.20
C ILE A 404 -12.96 -15.19 23.49
N ALA A 405 -12.35 -16.31 23.90
CA ALA A 405 -12.78 -17.05 25.08
C ALA A 405 -12.57 -16.28 26.38
N SER A 406 -11.45 -15.55 26.53
CA SER A 406 -11.19 -14.73 27.71
C SER A 406 -12.11 -13.52 27.76
N GLY A 407 -12.30 -12.83 26.63
CA GLY A 407 -13.18 -11.67 26.56
C GLY A 407 -14.64 -12.05 26.81
N TYR A 408 -15.12 -13.16 26.23
CA TYR A 408 -16.48 -13.67 26.51
C TYR A 408 -16.72 -13.80 28.01
N ARG A 409 -15.78 -14.40 28.76
CA ARG A 409 -15.90 -14.53 30.22
C ARG A 409 -15.92 -13.17 30.94
N CYS A 410 -15.31 -12.14 30.37
CA CYS A 410 -15.28 -10.79 30.94
C CYS A 410 -16.55 -9.97 30.67
N TRP A 411 -17.25 -10.18 29.56
CA TRP A 411 -18.43 -9.38 29.21
C TRP A 411 -19.76 -10.14 29.17
N ALA A 412 -19.79 -11.47 29.23
CA ALA A 412 -21.02 -12.27 29.06
C ALA A 412 -22.19 -11.81 29.96
N ASP A 413 -21.92 -11.42 31.21
CA ASP A 413 -22.96 -10.96 32.14
C ASP A 413 -23.60 -9.63 31.73
N ARG A 414 -22.88 -8.79 30.95
CA ARG A 414 -23.40 -7.54 30.37
C ARG A 414 -24.16 -7.77 29.06
N PHE A 415 -24.16 -8.99 28.54
CA PHE A 415 -24.80 -9.39 27.27
C PHE A 415 -25.64 -10.66 27.44
N PRO A 416 -26.74 -10.61 28.21
CA PRO A 416 -27.58 -11.78 28.51
C PRO A 416 -28.11 -12.48 27.26
N SER A 417 -28.48 -11.75 26.20
CA SER A 417 -28.99 -12.36 24.97
C SER A 417 -27.92 -13.18 24.27
N VAL A 418 -26.70 -12.65 24.16
CA VAL A 418 -25.55 -13.34 23.56
C VAL A 418 -25.17 -14.57 24.39
N ARG A 419 -25.06 -14.40 25.72
CA ARG A 419 -24.71 -15.48 26.66
C ARG A 419 -25.67 -16.67 26.55
N ASN A 420 -26.98 -16.41 26.45
CA ASN A 420 -27.99 -17.45 26.31
C ASN A 420 -27.81 -18.26 25.01
N VAL A 421 -27.54 -17.57 23.89
CA VAL A 421 -27.29 -18.23 22.59
C VAL A 421 -26.01 -19.05 22.63
N VAL A 422 -24.93 -18.50 23.20
CA VAL A 422 -23.65 -19.20 23.32
C VAL A 422 -23.77 -20.46 24.18
N HIS A 423 -24.42 -20.41 25.35
CA HIS A 423 -24.60 -21.60 26.19
C HIS A 423 -25.42 -22.71 25.54
N GLN A 424 -26.32 -22.39 24.62
CA GLN A 424 -27.11 -23.39 23.89
C GLN A 424 -26.28 -24.08 22.79
N HIS A 425 -25.22 -23.44 22.30
CA HIS A 425 -24.57 -23.83 21.06
C HIS A 425 -23.07 -24.14 21.20
N ALA A 426 -22.37 -23.61 22.20
CA ALA A 426 -20.94 -23.81 22.40
C ALA A 426 -20.61 -24.08 23.87
N SER A 427 -19.62 -24.93 24.12
CA SER A 427 -19.02 -25.12 25.44
C SER A 427 -17.86 -24.15 25.62
N VAL A 428 -17.95 -23.26 26.61
CA VAL A 428 -16.97 -22.17 26.85
C VAL A 428 -16.39 -22.23 28.25
#